data_AF-A0A3D5R8Q5-F1
#
_entry.id   AF-A0A3D5R8Q5-F1
#
_cell.length_a   1.000
_cell.length_b   1.000
_cell.length_c   1.000
_cell.angle_alpha   90.00
_cell.angle_beta   90.00
_cell.angle_gamma   90.00
#
_symmetry.space_group_name_H-M   'P 1'
#
loop_
_entity.id
_entity.type
_entity.pdbx_description
1 polymer ?
#
loop_
_entity_poly.entity_id
_entity_poly.type
_entity_poly.pdbx_seq_one_letter_code
_entity_poly.pdbx_strand_id
1 'polypeptide(L)'
;MRKFLRITSRILFVLVFAFFATFFVGEGLLSGELKETGMPMELLIMVISFLIMLIGFITSFKSAKFGGILVFAGGIFNAAYMIIRGGLSDIDAALIFGLPFIIIGLLIITTEKKEGFRF
;
A
#
# COMPACT_ATOMS: atom_id res chain seq x y z
N MET A 1 -6.53 -5.47 23.39
CA MET A 1 -5.94 -6.00 22.13
C MET A 1 -6.41 -5.27 20.86
N ARG A 2 -7.71 -5.22 20.52
CA ARG A 2 -8.19 -4.58 19.26
C ARG A 2 -7.88 -3.09 19.11
N LYS A 3 -7.96 -2.31 20.21
CA LYS A 3 -7.57 -0.89 20.21
C LYS A 3 -6.09 -0.70 19.88
N PHE A 4 -5.23 -1.54 20.47
CA PHE A 4 -3.79 -1.56 20.19
C PHE A 4 -3.53 -1.88 18.71
N LEU A 5 -4.11 -2.98 18.21
CA LEU A 5 -3.98 -3.39 16.80
C LEU A 5 -4.38 -2.28 15.81
N ARG A 6 -5.46 -1.55 16.13
CA ARG A 6 -5.94 -0.42 15.31
C ARG A 6 -4.97 0.75 15.28
N ILE A 7 -4.35 1.07 16.42
CA ILE A 7 -3.36 2.16 16.47
C ILE A 7 -2.10 1.70 15.74
N THR A 8 -1.61 0.50 16.03
CA THR A 8 -0.41 -0.08 15.41
C THR A 8 -0.54 -0.16 13.89
N SER A 9 -1.65 -0.67 13.35
CA SER A 9 -1.84 -0.78 11.90
C SER A 9 -1.82 0.58 11.20
N ARG A 10 -2.33 1.63 11.86
CA ARG A 10 -2.32 2.99 11.31
C ARG A 10 -0.94 3.62 11.34
N ILE A 11 -0.22 3.47 12.46
CA ILE A 11 1.16 3.95 12.56
C ILE A 11 2.03 3.24 11.52
N LEU A 12 1.90 1.91 11.39
CA LEU A 12 2.62 1.14 10.37
C LEU A 12 2.28 1.62 8.96
N PHE A 13 1.00 1.85 8.64
CA PHE A 13 0.63 2.41 7.34
C PHE A 13 1.34 3.73 7.08
N VAL A 14 1.26 4.69 8.01
CA VAL A 14 1.87 6.01 7.82
C VAL A 14 3.38 5.91 7.64
N LEU A 15 4.07 5.08 8.44
CA LEU A 15 5.52 4.90 8.34
C LEU A 15 5.92 4.28 7.00
N VAL A 16 5.28 3.18 6.61
CA VAL A 16 5.60 2.49 5.34
C VAL A 16 5.23 3.36 4.15
N PHE A 17 4.07 4.02 4.18
CA PHE A 17 3.64 4.93 3.12
C PHE A 17 4.60 6.12 3.00
N ALA A 18 5.02 6.74 4.11
CA ALA A 18 5.96 7.84 4.09
C ALA A 18 7.33 7.42 3.52
N PHE A 19 7.84 6.26 3.92
CA PHE A 19 9.08 5.70 3.38
C PHE A 19 9.02 5.57 1.84
N PHE A 20 7.96 4.96 1.30
CA PHE A 20 7.82 4.83 -0.14
C PHE A 20 7.48 6.14 -0.85
N ALA A 21 6.74 7.04 -0.22
CA ALA A 21 6.52 8.38 -0.75
C ALA A 21 7.84 9.13 -0.93
N THR A 22 8.79 9.01 0.02
CA THR A 22 10.13 9.57 -0.15
C THR A 22 10.91 8.92 -1.29
N PHE A 23 10.76 7.61 -1.51
CA PHE A 23 11.35 6.92 -2.65
C PHE A 23 10.82 7.46 -3.99
N PHE A 24 9.50 7.61 -4.14
CA PHE A 24 8.91 8.18 -5.37
C PHE A 24 9.30 9.64 -5.59
N VAL A 25 9.44 10.43 -4.52
CA VAL A 25 9.96 11.80 -4.62
C VAL A 25 11.41 11.82 -5.08
N GLY A 26 12.24 10.90 -4.56
CA GLY A 26 13.64 10.75 -4.99
C GLY A 26 13.75 10.34 -6.46
N GLU A 27 13.12 9.23 -6.82
CA GLU A 27 13.13 8.69 -8.19
C GLU A 27 12.43 9.59 -9.20
N GLY A 28 11.39 10.32 -8.77
CA GLY A 28 10.67 11.26 -9.63
C GLY A 28 11.36 12.61 -9.71
N LEU A 29 11.33 13.38 -8.63
CA LEU A 29 11.72 14.80 -8.66
C LEU A 29 13.23 15.02 -8.68
N LEU A 30 14.03 14.11 -8.11
CA LEU A 30 15.47 14.32 -7.92
C LEU A 30 16.35 13.64 -8.97
N SER A 31 15.85 12.60 -9.65
CA SER A 31 16.60 11.90 -10.71
C SER A 31 16.85 12.76 -11.96
N GLY A 32 16.09 13.84 -12.15
CA GLY A 32 16.20 14.73 -13.32
C GLY A 32 15.66 14.13 -14.63
N GLU A 33 15.52 12.80 -14.72
CA GLU A 33 15.01 12.06 -15.89
C GLU A 33 13.55 12.43 -16.22
N LEU A 34 12.74 12.81 -15.22
CA LEU A 34 11.38 13.29 -15.45
C LEU A 34 11.30 14.53 -16.37
N LYS A 35 12.34 15.36 -16.41
CA LYS A 35 12.33 16.59 -17.23
C LYS A 35 12.53 16.34 -18.72
N GLU A 36 13.17 15.24 -19.11
CA GLU A 36 13.51 14.99 -20.52
C GLU A 36 12.61 13.93 -21.16
N THR A 37 12.20 12.88 -20.43
CA THR A 37 11.46 11.75 -21.00
C THR A 37 10.07 11.52 -20.39
N GLY A 38 9.72 12.27 -19.35
CA GLY A 38 8.49 12.06 -18.57
C GLY A 38 8.61 10.91 -17.58
N MET A 39 7.52 10.64 -16.83
CA MET A 39 7.50 9.58 -15.82
C MET A 39 7.49 8.20 -16.46
N PRO A 40 8.45 7.31 -16.10
CA PRO A 40 8.38 5.92 -16.53
C PRO A 40 7.01 5.33 -16.20
N MET A 41 6.41 4.62 -17.15
CA MET A 41 5.05 4.09 -17.02
C MET A 41 4.91 3.23 -15.76
N GLU A 42 6.00 2.61 -15.34
CA GLU A 42 6.03 1.70 -14.20
C GLU A 42 6.02 2.45 -12.88
N LEU A 43 6.75 3.57 -12.80
CA LEU A 43 6.67 4.48 -11.67
C LEU A 43 5.25 5.07 -11.57
N LEU A 44 4.63 5.42 -12.71
CA LEU A 44 3.26 5.94 -12.75
C LEU A 44 2.23 4.91 -12.24
N ILE A 45 2.32 3.66 -12.68
CA ILE A 45 1.45 2.57 -12.21
C ILE A 45 1.59 2.36 -10.70
N MET A 46 2.83 2.37 -10.19
CA MET A 46 3.08 2.27 -8.76
C MET A 46 2.50 3.45 -7.98
N VAL A 47 2.68 4.69 -8.46
CA VAL A 47 2.12 5.88 -7.81
C VAL A 47 0.59 5.80 -7.75
N ILE A 48 -0.07 5.40 -8.84
CA ILE A 48 -1.53 5.22 -8.87
C ILE A 48 -1.97 4.17 -7.84
N SER A 49 -1.28 3.02 -7.79
CA SER A 49 -1.56 1.98 -6.80
C SER A 49 -1.39 2.50 -5.36
N PHE A 50 -0.34 3.29 -5.10
CA PHE A 50 -0.12 3.94 -3.81
C PHE A 50 -1.23 4.92 -3.44
N LEU A 51 -1.72 5.72 -4.38
CA LEU A 51 -2.87 6.60 -4.15
C LEU A 51 -4.14 5.81 -3.80
N ILE A 52 -4.37 4.68 -4.47
CA ILE A 52 -5.49 3.78 -4.12
C ILE A 52 -5.33 3.24 -2.70
N MET A 53 -4.13 2.83 -2.30
CA MET A 53 -3.87 2.39 -0.93
C MET A 53 -4.06 3.52 0.09
N LEU A 54 -3.68 4.76 -0.24
CA LEU A 54 -3.93 5.92 0.62
C LEU A 54 -5.44 6.18 0.78
N ILE A 55 -6.22 6.06 -0.29
CA ILE A 55 -7.69 6.13 -0.24
C ILE A 55 -8.22 4.99 0.63
N GLY A 56 -7.69 3.78 0.49
CA GLY A 56 -7.99 2.64 1.36
C GLY A 56 -7.73 2.93 2.83
N PHE A 57 -6.58 3.53 3.14
CA PHE A 57 -6.25 3.93 4.50
C PHE A 57 -7.22 4.97 5.06
N ILE A 58 -7.53 6.02 4.29
CA ILE A 58 -8.48 7.07 4.72
C ILE A 58 -9.88 6.50 4.92
N THR A 59 -10.35 5.65 3.99
CA THR A 59 -11.66 4.99 4.10
C THR A 59 -11.73 4.00 5.27
N SER A 60 -10.58 3.46 5.71
CA SER A 60 -10.49 2.56 6.88
C SER A 60 -10.94 3.19 8.19
N PHE A 61 -10.95 4.53 8.29
CA PHE A 61 -11.47 5.24 9.45
C PHE A 61 -13.00 5.12 9.57
N LYS A 62 -13.70 4.97 8.43
CA LYS A 62 -15.16 4.79 8.37
C LYS A 62 -15.55 3.30 8.35
N SER A 63 -14.90 2.51 7.51
CA SER A 63 -15.07 1.05 7.46
C SER A 63 -13.71 0.38 7.38
N ALA A 64 -13.32 -0.27 8.48
CA ALA A 64 -12.03 -0.94 8.57
C ALA A 64 -11.92 -2.08 7.54
N LYS A 65 -13.00 -2.83 7.28
CA LYS A 65 -12.98 -3.87 6.26
C LYS A 65 -12.83 -3.33 4.85
N PHE A 66 -13.64 -2.34 4.45
CA PHE A 66 -13.54 -1.80 3.10
C PHE A 66 -12.19 -1.14 2.84
N GLY A 67 -11.74 -0.27 3.75
CA GLY A 67 -10.46 0.40 3.62
C GLY A 67 -9.27 -0.56 3.69
N GLY A 68 -9.33 -1.55 4.57
CA GLY A 68 -8.30 -2.59 4.66
C GLY A 68 -8.23 -3.49 3.42
N ILE A 69 -9.37 -3.80 2.78
CA ILE A 69 -9.40 -4.54 1.51
C ILE A 69 -8.71 -3.73 0.40
N LEU A 70 -8.94 -2.42 0.32
CA LEU A 70 -8.27 -1.57 -0.67
C LEU A 70 -6.75 -1.54 -0.47
N VAL A 71 -6.29 -1.41 0.78
CA VAL A 71 -4.85 -1.46 1.10
C VAL A 71 -4.26 -2.83 0.77
N PHE A 72 -4.94 -3.90 1.15
CA PHE A 72 -4.52 -5.28 0.88
C PHE A 72 -4.44 -5.57 -0.62
N ALA A 73 -5.48 -5.23 -1.37
CA ALA A 73 -5.54 -5.43 -2.81
C ALA A 73 -4.47 -4.61 -3.54
N GLY A 74 -4.20 -3.37 -3.11
CA GLY A 74 -3.11 -2.56 -3.65
C GLY A 74 -1.73 -3.18 -3.40
N GLY A 75 -1.51 -3.75 -2.21
CA GLY A 75 -0.28 -4.51 -1.91
C GLY A 75 -0.11 -5.75 -2.78
N ILE A 76 -1.18 -6.53 -2.99
CA ILE A 76 -1.17 -7.67 -3.93
C ILE A 76 -0.89 -7.20 -5.35
N PHE A 77 -1.56 -6.13 -5.79
CA PHE A 77 -1.37 -5.57 -7.12
C PHE A 77 0.08 -5.17 -7.35
N ASN A 78 0.71 -4.48 -6.39
CA ASN A 78 2.12 -4.12 -6.48
C ASN A 78 3.04 -5.34 -6.57
N ALA A 79 2.84 -6.35 -5.72
CA ALA A 79 3.63 -7.57 -5.76
C ALA A 79 3.47 -8.31 -7.10
N ALA A 80 2.23 -8.49 -7.56
CA ALA A 80 1.93 -9.14 -8.83
C ALA A 80 2.50 -8.37 -10.01
N TYR A 81 2.39 -7.04 -10.01
CA TYR A 81 2.92 -6.19 -11.06
C TYR A 81 4.45 -6.33 -11.20
N MET A 82 5.17 -6.33 -10.08
CA MET A 82 6.63 -6.54 -10.07
C MET A 82 7.01 -7.92 -10.61
N ILE A 83 6.31 -8.97 -10.21
CA ILE A 83 6.57 -10.33 -10.70
C ILE A 83 6.24 -10.46 -12.19
N ILE A 84 5.15 -9.86 -12.67
CA ILE A 84 4.75 -9.94 -14.08
C ILE A 84 5.78 -9.24 -14.97
N ARG A 85 6.30 -8.09 -14.53
CA ARG A 85 7.25 -7.29 -15.33
C ARG A 85 8.67 -7.83 -15.26
N GLY A 86 9.13 -8.14 -14.05
CA GLY A 86 10.52 -8.52 -13.78
C GLY A 86 10.76 -10.02 -13.67
N GLY A 87 9.72 -10.85 -13.65
CA GLY A 87 9.84 -12.28 -13.40
C GLY A 87 10.33 -12.59 -11.99
N LEU A 88 10.97 -13.75 -11.82
CA LEU A 88 11.51 -14.18 -10.52
C LEU A 88 12.76 -13.42 -10.06
N SER A 89 13.43 -12.68 -10.96
CA SER A 89 14.57 -11.83 -10.57
C SER A 89 14.15 -10.64 -9.72
N ASP A 90 12.89 -10.20 -9.83
CA ASP A 90 12.37 -9.03 -9.10
C ASP A 90 11.50 -9.45 -7.90
N ILE A 91 11.69 -10.67 -7.40
CA ILE A 91 10.94 -11.17 -6.24
C ILE A 91 11.19 -10.31 -5.00
N ASP A 92 12.40 -9.81 -4.82
CA ASP A 92 12.75 -8.92 -3.70
C ASP A 92 11.98 -7.60 -3.80
N ALA A 93 11.87 -7.03 -5.01
CA ALA A 93 11.07 -5.83 -5.25
C ALA A 93 9.58 -6.11 -4.98
N ALA A 94 9.04 -7.24 -5.43
CA ALA A 94 7.66 -7.63 -5.15
C ALA A 94 7.37 -7.73 -3.65
N LEU A 95 8.32 -8.30 -2.88
CA LEU A 95 8.22 -8.39 -1.43
C LEU A 95 8.32 -7.01 -0.77
N ILE A 96 9.27 -6.17 -1.19
CA ILE A 96 9.48 -4.83 -0.63
C ILE A 96 8.24 -3.95 -0.87
N PHE A 97 7.76 -3.86 -2.11
CA PHE A 97 6.68 -2.93 -2.48
C PHE A 97 5.26 -3.46 -2.22
N GLY A 98 5.09 -4.77 -2.04
CA GLY A 98 3.79 -5.39 -1.83
C GLY A 98 3.55 -5.87 -0.40
N LEU A 99 4.47 -6.68 0.15
CA LEU A 99 4.25 -7.42 1.40
C LEU A 99 3.88 -6.53 2.60
N PRO A 100 4.53 -5.37 2.83
CA PRO A 100 4.15 -4.48 3.93
C PRO A 100 2.68 -4.06 3.86
N PHE A 101 2.19 -3.68 2.68
CA PHE A 101 0.81 -3.24 2.51
C PHE A 101 -0.20 -4.39 2.59
N ILE A 102 0.18 -5.59 2.14
CA ILE A 102 -0.62 -6.81 2.33
C ILE A 102 -0.83 -7.04 3.83
N ILE A 103 0.25 -7.04 4.62
CA ILE A 103 0.19 -7.26 6.07
C ILE A 103 -0.64 -6.15 6.73
N ILE A 104 -0.37 -4.89 6.40
CA ILE A 104 -1.09 -3.75 6.98
C ILE A 104 -2.59 -3.80 6.64
N GLY A 105 -2.94 -4.13 5.40
CA GLY A 105 -4.34 -4.30 4.98
C GLY A 105 -5.06 -5.37 5.81
N LEU A 106 -4.44 -6.53 6.03
CA LEU A 106 -4.97 -7.58 6.90
C LEU A 106 -5.14 -7.11 8.36
N LEU A 107 -4.14 -6.40 8.90
CA LEU A 107 -4.21 -5.82 10.24
C LEU A 107 -5.37 -4.82 10.34
N ILE A 108 -5.59 -4.00 9.32
CA ILE A 108 -6.73 -3.06 9.29
C ILE A 108 -8.07 -3.83 9.26
N ILE A 109 -8.22 -4.82 8.38
CA ILE A 109 -9.46 -5.64 8.25
C ILE A 109 -9.84 -6.27 9.60
N THR A 110 -8.87 -6.82 10.31
CA THR A 110 -9.11 -7.51 11.60
C THR A 110 -9.47 -6.57 12.76
N THR A 111 -9.36 -5.24 12.56
CA THR A 111 -9.72 -4.24 13.57
C THR A 111 -11.20 -3.84 13.54
N GLU A 112 -11.96 -4.32 12.55
CA GLU A 112 -13.41 -4.11 12.51
C GLU A 112 -14.06 -4.80 13.71
N LYS A 113 -14.98 -4.11 14.39
CA LYS A 113 -15.83 -4.79 15.36
C LYS A 113 -16.69 -5.77 14.55
N LYS A 114 -16.67 -7.06 14.90
CA LYS A 114 -17.83 -7.89 14.56
C LYS A 114 -19.00 -7.21 15.27
N GLU A 115 -19.82 -6.48 14.53
CA GLU A 115 -21.18 -6.25 15.01
C GLU A 115 -21.72 -7.65 15.25
N GLY A 116 -21.93 -7.96 16.53
CA GLY A 116 -22.56 -9.22 16.89
C GLY A 116 -23.84 -9.29 16.07
N PHE A 117 -24.05 -10.42 15.41
CA PHE A 117 -25.36 -10.82 14.91
C PHE A 117 -26.38 -10.45 15.99
N ARG A 118 -27.09 -9.34 15.78
CA ARG A 118 -28.32 -9.06 16.49
C ARG A 118 -29.37 -9.73 15.61
N PHE A 119 -29.93 -10.79 16.19
CA PHE A 119 -30.99 -11.64 15.67
C PHE A 119 -32.09 -10.83 14.98
#